data_AF-A0A835S375-F1
#
_entry.id   AF-A0A835S375-F1
#
_cell.length_a   1.000
_cell.length_b   1.000
_cell.length_c   1.000
_cell.angle_alpha   90.00
_cell.angle_beta   90.00
_cell.angle_gamma   90.00
#
_symmetry.space_group_name_H-M   'P 1'
#
loop_
_entity.id
_entity.type
_entity.pdbx_description
1 polymer ?
#
loop_
_entity_poly.entity_id
_entity_poly.type
_entity_poly.pdbx_seq_one_letter_code
_entity_poly.pdbx_strand_id
1 'polypeptide(L)'
;MAKRQTESSPLSRFAVLVAQLESIVASAHQQPPDPLLCFDLLSALVATIEEESQESIVKWQRKCEDALFSLLVLGARRPVRHLASSAMVRVIAKGDGISVYSRTSSLQGWLADSKRSEPLSCAGVSQCLGQLYHYFGRRIISGLTETANIAAKLMKFHEDFIRQDALQMLENALEGSGPGGASAAYTESFRIIMRLGVSDKAFTVRLMAARCLKTYASIGGPNLGTTELENSMSHCIKALEDPVSSVRDAFAEALGALLALVMNPAGQVNARGKDHPGTAKKLDDILPKYLMSPFTRDSLFSGIHLKYHIPDNELQGYAVQAIDMLQGNASTDAHALLESAGHYPSAAIATLRTMSYLLTTLGEVPSEFKEIIDDTVVAALSHSSLHVRIEAALTMRALAEVDPYFCGWSYFLWCNNIICFEGKCYKWKGEPDK
;
A
#
# COMPACT_ATOMS: atom_id res chain seq x y z
N MET A 1 41.36 52.60 0.43
CA MET A 1 40.46 51.74 1.23
C MET A 1 39.04 51.88 0.70
N ALA A 2 38.64 51.02 -0.23
CA ALA A 2 37.25 50.96 -0.69
C ALA A 2 36.47 50.05 0.27
N LYS A 3 35.54 50.63 1.05
CA LYS A 3 34.52 49.87 1.78
C LYS A 3 33.66 49.14 0.74
N ARG A 4 33.83 47.82 0.63
CA ARG A 4 32.81 46.95 0.05
C ARG A 4 31.57 47.08 0.93
N GLN A 5 30.60 47.87 0.47
CA GLN A 5 29.23 47.74 0.94
C GLN A 5 28.77 46.34 0.52
N THR A 6 28.68 45.43 1.49
CA THR A 6 27.92 44.20 1.31
C THR A 6 26.46 44.60 1.19
N GLU A 7 25.98 44.76 -0.06
CA GLU A 7 24.56 44.78 -0.35
C GLU A 7 23.95 43.47 0.15
N SER A 8 23.23 43.54 1.28
CA SER A 8 22.44 42.42 1.76
C SER A 8 21.25 42.28 0.82
N SER A 9 21.41 41.45 -0.22
CA SER A 9 20.27 41.02 -1.04
C SER A 9 19.15 40.52 -0.11
N PRO A 10 17.90 40.95 -0.31
CA PRO A 10 16.80 40.52 0.54
C PRO A 10 16.74 38.99 0.56
N LEU A 11 16.60 38.41 1.76
CA LEU A 11 16.48 36.96 1.92
C LEU A 11 15.31 36.46 1.08
N SER A 12 15.52 35.37 0.35
CA SER A 12 14.43 34.73 -0.40
C SER A 12 13.36 34.24 0.57
N ARG A 13 12.13 34.06 0.09
CA ARG A 13 11.02 33.54 0.89
C ARG A 13 11.39 32.19 1.52
N PHE A 14 12.08 31.31 0.77
CA PHE A 14 12.59 30.04 1.29
C PHE A 14 13.55 30.26 2.47
N ALA A 15 14.53 31.15 2.32
CA ALA A 15 15.51 31.44 3.36
C ALA A 15 14.86 31.95 4.66
N VAL A 16 13.82 32.80 4.54
CA VAL A 16 13.05 33.29 5.69
C VAL A 16 12.34 32.14 6.42
N LEU A 17 11.66 31.25 5.68
CA LEU A 17 10.95 30.12 6.27
C LEU A 17 11.90 29.13 6.95
N VAL A 18 13.09 28.88 6.36
CA VAL A 18 14.13 28.06 6.97
C VAL A 18 14.62 28.68 8.27
N ALA A 19 14.90 29.99 8.29
CA ALA A 19 15.34 30.69 9.50
C ALA A 19 14.27 30.68 10.61
N GLN A 20 12.99 30.80 10.26
CA GLN A 20 11.89 30.67 11.21
C GLN A 20 11.81 29.26 11.79
N LEU A 21 11.96 28.22 10.96
CA LEU A 21 12.00 26.83 11.43
C LEU A 21 13.19 26.59 12.37
N GLU A 22 14.39 27.08 12.02
CA GLU A 22 15.59 27.04 12.88
C GLU A 22 15.32 27.69 14.23
N SER A 23 14.66 28.86 14.25
CA SER A 23 14.30 29.56 15.49
C SER A 23 13.32 28.76 16.35
N ILE A 24 12.31 28.11 15.75
CA ILE A 24 11.34 27.26 16.47
C ILE A 24 12.05 26.08 17.12
N VAL A 25 12.91 25.35 16.38
CA VAL A 25 13.59 24.18 16.94
C VAL A 25 14.65 24.56 17.97
N ALA A 26 15.32 25.70 17.82
CA ALA A 26 16.30 26.19 18.79
C ALA A 26 15.67 26.57 20.14
N SER A 27 14.45 27.13 20.11
CA SER A 27 13.70 27.53 21.32
C SER A 27 12.93 26.39 21.98
N ALA A 28 12.94 25.19 21.40
CA ALA A 28 12.15 24.04 21.86
C ALA A 28 12.41 23.61 23.32
N HIS A 29 13.62 23.85 23.83
CA HIS A 29 13.98 23.57 25.23
C HIS A 29 13.27 24.49 26.24
N GLN A 30 12.90 25.69 25.80
CA GLN A 30 12.21 26.69 26.62
C GLN A 30 10.69 26.60 26.42
N GLN A 31 10.25 26.42 25.18
CA GLN A 31 8.85 26.33 24.82
C GLN A 31 8.67 25.24 23.75
N PRO A 32 7.81 24.22 23.97
CA PRO A 32 7.57 23.21 22.96
C PRO A 32 7.00 23.86 21.68
N PRO A 33 7.41 23.42 20.48
CA PRO A 33 6.91 23.98 19.23
C PRO A 33 5.38 23.93 19.13
N ASP A 34 4.76 25.07 18.84
CA ASP A 34 3.31 25.14 18.64
C ASP A 34 2.91 24.36 17.37
N PRO A 35 2.01 23.35 17.47
CA PRO A 35 1.68 22.50 16.33
C PRO A 35 1.03 23.23 15.15
N LEU A 36 0.22 24.27 15.40
CA LEU A 36 -0.46 25.02 14.33
C LEU A 36 0.54 25.91 13.61
N LEU A 37 1.39 26.63 14.35
CA LEU A 37 2.48 27.42 13.80
C LEU A 37 3.42 26.55 12.94
N CYS A 38 3.81 25.37 13.44
CA CYS A 38 4.63 24.44 12.67
C CYS A 38 3.92 23.95 11.41
N PHE A 39 2.61 23.67 11.47
CA PHE A 39 1.84 23.24 10.32
C PHE A 39 1.78 24.32 9.23
N ASP A 40 1.46 25.55 9.59
CA ASP A 40 1.37 26.68 8.65
C ASP A 40 2.73 26.98 8.02
N LEU A 41 3.79 27.00 8.83
CA LEU A 41 5.15 27.23 8.36
C LEU A 41 5.61 26.13 7.42
N LEU A 42 5.42 24.85 7.77
CA LEU A 42 5.84 23.74 6.92
C LEU A 42 5.02 23.66 5.64
N SER A 43 3.72 23.98 5.69
CA SER A 43 2.88 24.07 4.49
C SER A 43 3.40 25.14 3.54
N ALA A 44 3.73 26.33 4.06
CA ALA A 44 4.34 27.40 3.28
C ALA A 44 5.72 27.01 2.75
N LEU A 45 6.53 26.29 3.54
CA LEU A 45 7.85 25.81 3.15
C LEU A 45 7.75 24.82 1.98
N VAL A 46 6.85 23.83 2.09
CA VAL A 46 6.58 22.81 1.08
C VAL A 46 6.16 23.42 -0.26
N ALA A 47 5.28 24.43 -0.23
CA ALA A 47 4.87 25.18 -1.43
C ALA A 47 6.02 26.02 -2.00
N THR A 48 6.75 26.74 -1.14
CA THR A 48 7.85 27.62 -1.57
C THR A 48 8.99 26.81 -2.20
N ILE A 49 9.27 25.59 -1.73
CA ILE A 49 10.31 24.73 -2.33
C ILE A 49 10.02 24.49 -3.81
N GLU A 50 8.76 24.34 -4.24
CA GLU A 50 8.43 24.08 -5.66
C GLU A 50 8.70 25.29 -6.55
N GLU A 51 8.51 26.50 -6.04
CA GLU A 51 8.64 27.76 -6.79
C GLU A 51 10.07 28.34 -6.77
N GLU A 52 10.85 28.06 -5.74
CA GLU A 52 12.16 28.69 -5.48
C GLU A 52 13.25 28.28 -6.50
N SER A 53 14.28 29.08 -6.73
CA SER A 53 15.36 28.66 -7.66
C SER A 53 16.21 27.53 -7.07
N GLN A 54 16.73 26.63 -7.92
CA GLN A 54 17.63 25.55 -7.48
C GLN A 54 18.88 26.10 -6.77
N GLU A 55 19.44 27.21 -7.24
CA GLU A 55 20.59 27.87 -6.61
C GLU A 55 20.30 28.32 -5.17
N SER A 56 19.10 28.88 -4.95
CA SER A 56 18.64 29.31 -3.63
C SER A 56 18.40 28.12 -2.70
N ILE A 57 17.79 27.04 -3.23
CA ILE A 57 17.61 25.78 -2.48
C ILE A 57 18.97 25.23 -2.03
N VAL A 58 19.92 25.03 -2.95
CA VAL A 58 21.25 24.48 -2.63
C VAL A 58 21.97 25.30 -1.55
N LYS A 59 21.85 26.64 -1.61
CA LYS A 59 22.46 27.54 -0.62
C LYS A 59 21.95 27.33 0.81
N TRP A 60 20.66 27.05 0.97
CA TRP A 60 20.00 26.95 2.28
C TRP A 60 19.63 25.52 2.70
N GLN A 61 19.87 24.56 1.82
CA GLN A 61 19.45 23.17 1.97
C GLN A 61 19.92 22.53 3.28
N ARG A 62 21.19 22.64 3.63
CA ARG A 62 21.71 21.98 4.85
C ARG A 62 21.03 22.47 6.12
N LYS A 63 20.83 23.78 6.22
CA LYS A 63 20.09 24.39 7.34
C LYS A 63 18.63 23.90 7.38
N CYS A 64 17.98 23.86 6.22
CA CYS A 64 16.62 23.34 6.11
C CYS A 64 16.55 21.87 6.58
N GLU A 65 17.43 21.01 6.08
CA GLU A 65 17.47 19.60 6.48
C GLU A 65 17.75 19.43 7.99
N ASP A 66 18.68 20.20 8.56
CA ASP A 66 19.03 20.12 9.98
C ASP A 66 17.89 20.60 10.89
N ALA A 67 17.18 21.67 10.49
CA ALA A 67 16.02 22.17 11.20
C ALA A 67 14.85 21.18 11.14
N LEU A 68 14.59 20.59 9.96
CA LEU A 68 13.57 19.54 9.78
C LEU A 68 13.91 18.29 10.61
N PHE A 69 15.16 17.85 10.58
CA PHE A 69 15.61 16.72 11.41
C PHE A 69 15.42 17.01 12.90
N SER A 70 15.79 18.20 13.36
CA SER A 70 15.61 18.62 14.76
C SER A 70 14.13 18.62 15.15
N LEU A 71 13.24 19.13 14.30
CA LEU A 71 11.80 19.10 14.53
C LEU A 71 11.24 17.68 14.68
N LEU A 72 11.71 16.73 13.85
CA LEU A 72 11.30 15.34 13.93
C LEU A 72 11.79 14.67 15.23
N VAL A 73 13.03 14.97 15.65
CA VAL A 73 13.61 14.49 16.90
C VAL A 73 12.88 15.05 18.13
N LEU A 74 12.28 16.23 18.04
CA LEU A 74 11.43 16.80 19.09
C LEU A 74 10.07 16.08 19.24
N GLY A 75 9.74 15.12 18.38
CA GLY A 75 8.53 14.31 18.51
C GLY A 75 7.27 15.00 17.95
N ALA A 76 7.40 15.68 16.81
CA ALA A 76 6.27 16.30 16.13
C ALA A 76 5.13 15.30 15.82
N ARG A 77 3.88 15.73 16.03
CA ARG A 77 2.67 14.93 15.78
C ARG A 77 2.37 14.78 14.29
N ARG A 78 1.56 13.77 13.93
CA ARG A 78 1.32 13.28 12.56
C ARG A 78 1.23 14.36 11.46
N PRO A 79 0.39 15.40 11.54
CA PRO A 79 0.30 16.40 10.46
C PRO A 79 1.63 17.15 10.24
N VAL A 80 2.28 17.55 11.34
CA VAL A 80 3.55 18.29 11.31
C VAL A 80 4.70 17.40 10.82
N ARG A 81 4.85 16.18 11.36
CA ARG A 81 5.92 15.27 10.91
C ARG A 81 5.75 14.80 9.47
N HIS A 82 4.52 14.69 8.97
CA HIS A 82 4.25 14.38 7.56
C HIS A 82 4.74 15.50 6.65
N LEU A 83 4.39 16.75 6.95
CA LEU A 83 4.87 17.92 6.20
C LEU A 83 6.39 18.07 6.30
N ALA A 84 6.98 17.85 7.47
CA ALA A 84 8.43 17.91 7.65
C ALA A 84 9.16 16.84 6.81
N SER A 85 8.64 15.62 6.77
CA SER A 85 9.16 14.55 5.92
C SER A 85 9.01 14.88 4.42
N SER A 86 7.88 15.45 4.03
CA SER A 86 7.64 15.92 2.65
C SER A 86 8.61 17.05 2.26
N ALA A 87 8.81 18.04 3.13
CA ALA A 87 9.78 19.11 2.93
C ALA A 87 11.22 18.56 2.80
N MET A 88 11.59 17.57 3.63
CA MET A 88 12.90 16.90 3.57
C MET A 88 13.13 16.26 2.20
N VAL A 89 12.15 15.50 1.69
CA VAL A 89 12.26 14.87 0.35
C VAL A 89 12.37 15.94 -0.73
N ARG A 90 11.51 16.97 -0.70
CA ARG A 90 11.46 18.01 -1.73
C ARG A 90 12.72 18.86 -1.78
N VAL A 91 13.26 19.25 -0.62
CA VAL A 91 14.49 20.07 -0.57
C VAL A 91 15.70 19.30 -1.10
N ILE A 92 15.79 17.99 -0.81
CA ILE A 92 16.86 17.12 -1.33
C ILE A 92 16.66 16.86 -2.83
N ALA A 93 15.42 16.66 -3.29
CA ALA A 93 15.11 16.39 -4.69
C ALA A 93 15.45 17.57 -5.60
N LYS A 94 15.15 18.79 -5.13
CA LYS A 94 15.41 20.02 -5.89
C LYS A 94 16.83 20.57 -5.72
N GLY A 95 17.45 20.32 -4.57
CA GLY A 95 18.80 20.78 -4.24
C GLY A 95 19.91 19.83 -4.69
N ASP A 96 20.93 19.71 -3.84
CA ASP A 96 21.98 18.70 -3.96
C ASP A 96 21.46 17.34 -3.50
N GLY A 97 21.15 16.48 -4.48
CA GLY A 97 20.69 15.13 -4.24
C GLY A 97 21.70 14.23 -3.52
N ILE A 98 23.00 14.56 -3.46
CA ILE A 98 24.02 13.76 -2.75
C ILE A 98 23.77 13.75 -1.24
N SER A 99 23.15 14.81 -0.71
CA SER A 99 22.77 14.92 0.70
C SER A 99 21.94 13.74 1.24
N VAL A 100 21.19 13.03 0.38
CA VAL A 100 20.33 11.89 0.75
C VAL A 100 21.12 10.81 1.49
N TYR A 101 22.37 10.54 1.09
CA TYR A 101 23.22 9.54 1.74
C TYR A 101 23.52 9.91 3.19
N SER A 102 23.98 11.15 3.41
CA SER A 102 24.28 11.64 4.76
C SER A 102 23.04 11.75 5.65
N ARG A 103 21.91 12.17 5.08
CA ARG A 103 20.66 12.35 5.84
C ARG A 103 20.05 11.02 6.24
N THR A 104 20.01 10.05 5.32
CA THR A 104 19.56 8.68 5.59
C THR A 104 20.40 8.05 6.71
N SER A 105 21.74 8.14 6.60
CA SER A 105 22.64 7.60 7.62
C SER A 105 22.44 8.27 8.99
N SER A 106 22.18 9.58 9.03
CA SER A 106 21.91 10.31 10.28
C SER A 106 20.59 9.88 10.95
N LEU A 107 19.53 9.69 10.16
CA LEU A 107 18.24 9.18 10.65
C LEU A 107 18.36 7.74 11.16
N GLN A 108 19.06 6.87 10.42
CA GLN A 108 19.33 5.49 10.82
C GLN A 108 20.14 5.44 12.13
N GLY A 109 21.24 6.21 12.21
CA GLY A 109 22.06 6.28 13.42
C GLY A 109 21.28 6.77 14.64
N TRP A 110 20.37 7.75 14.46
CA TRP A 110 19.49 8.22 15.53
C TRP A 110 18.54 7.12 16.02
N LEU A 111 17.91 6.37 15.09
CA LEU A 111 16.98 5.28 15.43
C LEU A 111 17.68 4.05 16.01
N ALA A 112 18.92 3.78 15.60
CA ALA A 112 19.71 2.65 16.09
C ALA A 112 20.09 2.83 17.58
N ASP A 113 20.36 4.07 18.01
CA ASP A 113 20.72 4.40 19.40
C ASP A 113 19.63 3.94 20.39
N SER A 114 19.96 2.99 21.27
CA SER A 114 19.02 2.45 22.25
C SER A 114 18.71 3.42 23.39
N LYS A 115 19.54 4.46 23.58
CA LYS A 115 19.30 5.52 24.57
C LYS A 115 18.21 6.49 24.12
N ARG A 116 17.87 6.49 22.84
CA ARG A 116 16.83 7.33 22.24
C ARG A 116 15.59 6.48 22.01
N SER A 117 14.63 6.57 22.93
CA SER A 117 13.43 5.73 22.93
C SER A 117 12.13 6.53 23.06
N GLU A 118 12.15 7.85 22.87
CA GLU A 118 10.94 8.66 22.92
C GLU A 118 9.98 8.28 21.78
N PRO A 119 8.77 7.74 22.10
CA PRO A 119 7.81 7.23 21.12
C PRO A 119 7.55 8.15 19.92
N LEU A 120 7.28 9.42 20.18
CA LEU A 120 6.93 10.39 19.15
C LEU A 120 8.13 10.76 18.28
N SER A 121 9.32 10.83 18.88
CA SER A 121 10.57 11.09 18.16
C SER A 121 10.92 9.92 17.25
N CYS A 122 10.82 8.68 17.74
CA CYS A 122 10.98 7.47 16.92
C CYS A 122 10.02 7.49 15.72
N ALA A 123 8.76 7.83 15.95
CA ALA A 123 7.74 7.90 14.90
C ALA A 123 8.00 9.02 13.86
N GLY A 124 8.49 10.18 14.28
CA GLY A 124 8.91 11.25 13.37
C GLY A 124 10.08 10.85 12.49
N VAL A 125 11.14 10.32 13.12
CA VAL A 125 12.38 9.95 12.43
C VAL A 125 12.17 8.74 11.50
N SER A 126 11.37 7.74 11.91
CA SER A 126 11.05 6.57 11.06
C SER A 126 10.19 6.95 9.86
N GLN A 127 9.20 7.83 10.03
CA GLN A 127 8.37 8.32 8.92
C GLN A 127 9.23 9.05 7.88
N CYS A 128 10.13 9.93 8.32
CA CYS A 128 11.02 10.65 7.41
C CYS A 128 11.98 9.69 6.69
N LEU A 129 12.54 8.70 7.40
CA LEU A 129 13.39 7.68 6.79
C LEU A 129 12.63 6.89 5.71
N GLY A 130 11.39 6.47 6.01
CA GLY A 130 10.51 5.80 5.05
C GLY A 130 10.26 6.67 3.81
N GLN A 131 9.94 7.96 3.99
CA GLN A 131 9.72 8.87 2.85
C GLN A 131 10.96 9.08 1.98
N LEU A 132 12.16 9.15 2.58
CA LEU A 132 13.41 9.19 1.81
C LEU A 132 13.62 7.92 1.00
N TYR A 133 13.32 6.74 1.56
CA TYR A 133 13.38 5.52 0.77
C TYR A 133 12.34 5.45 -0.34
N HIS A 134 11.09 5.83 -0.08
CA HIS A 134 10.04 5.81 -1.11
C HIS A 134 10.49 6.59 -2.35
N TYR A 135 11.09 7.77 -2.15
CA TYR A 135 11.50 8.63 -3.25
C TYR A 135 12.90 8.31 -3.83
N PHE A 136 13.88 7.97 -2.97
CA PHE A 136 15.28 7.81 -3.36
C PHE A 136 15.82 6.38 -3.19
N GLY A 137 14.98 5.39 -2.90
CA GLY A 137 15.40 4.06 -2.43
C GLY A 137 16.42 3.37 -3.32
N ARG A 138 16.28 3.47 -4.64
CA ARG A 138 17.27 2.95 -5.61
C ARG A 138 18.69 3.51 -5.40
N ARG A 139 18.82 4.73 -4.88
CA ARG A 139 20.12 5.39 -4.61
C ARG A 139 20.70 4.99 -3.26
N ILE A 140 19.86 4.71 -2.27
CA ILE A 140 20.25 4.44 -0.86
C ILE A 140 20.05 2.98 -0.45
N ILE A 141 19.95 2.07 -1.43
CA ILE A 141 19.65 0.65 -1.23
C ILE A 141 20.68 -0.08 -0.34
N SER A 142 21.92 0.42 -0.26
CA SER A 142 22.96 -0.10 0.62
C SER A 142 22.59 -0.02 2.11
N GLY A 143 21.72 0.91 2.50
CA GLY A 143 21.24 1.07 3.86
C GLY A 143 20.04 0.17 4.22
N LEU A 144 19.48 -0.59 3.27
CA LEU A 144 18.20 -1.29 3.46
C LEU A 144 18.25 -2.32 4.60
N THR A 145 19.36 -3.05 4.74
CA THR A 145 19.56 -4.02 5.84
C THR A 145 19.45 -3.37 7.21
N GLU A 146 20.08 -2.20 7.38
CA GLU A 146 20.02 -1.46 8.63
C GLU A 146 18.61 -0.95 8.91
N THR A 147 17.90 -0.49 7.89
CA THR A 147 16.49 -0.08 8.00
C THR A 147 15.58 -1.22 8.44
N ALA A 148 15.81 -2.44 7.93
CA ALA A 148 15.08 -3.63 8.37
C ALA A 148 15.36 -3.96 9.85
N ASN A 149 16.63 -3.88 10.28
CA ASN A 149 17.00 -4.07 11.69
C ASN A 149 16.36 -3.02 12.61
N ILE A 150 16.31 -1.77 12.17
CA ILE A 150 15.63 -0.68 12.89
C ILE A 150 14.12 -0.99 12.98
N ALA A 151 13.48 -1.42 11.90
CA ALA A 151 12.08 -1.82 11.93
C ALA A 151 11.84 -2.95 12.95
N ALA A 152 12.70 -3.98 12.99
CA ALA A 152 12.62 -5.04 14.00
C ALA A 152 12.75 -4.54 15.45
N LYS A 153 13.57 -3.50 15.69
CA LYS A 153 13.67 -2.84 17.00
C LYS A 153 12.37 -2.10 17.34
N LEU A 154 11.86 -1.29 16.41
CA LEU A 154 10.64 -0.49 16.61
C LEU A 154 9.40 -1.38 16.82
N MET A 155 9.35 -2.56 16.21
CA MET A 155 8.29 -3.55 16.43
C MET A 155 8.22 -4.10 17.87
N LYS A 156 9.21 -3.80 18.74
CA LYS A 156 9.20 -4.21 20.16
C LYS A 156 8.53 -3.18 21.09
N PHE A 157 8.17 -2.00 20.60
CA PHE A 157 7.50 -0.98 21.41
C PHE A 157 6.08 -1.40 21.80
N HIS A 158 5.62 -0.90 22.95
CA HIS A 158 4.26 -1.17 23.44
C HIS A 158 3.22 -0.37 22.65
N GLU A 159 3.58 0.84 22.23
CA GLU A 159 2.76 1.75 21.45
C GLU A 159 2.53 1.18 20.05
N ASP A 160 1.26 0.92 19.73
CA ASP A 160 0.84 0.39 18.44
C ASP A 160 1.18 1.32 17.27
N PHE A 161 1.08 2.64 17.46
CA PHE A 161 1.41 3.60 16.40
C PHE A 161 2.89 3.55 16.00
N ILE A 162 3.81 3.20 16.91
CA ILE A 162 5.24 3.05 16.57
C ILE A 162 5.44 1.79 15.74
N ARG A 163 4.80 0.68 16.13
CA ARG A 163 4.84 -0.57 15.36
C ARG A 163 4.21 -0.38 13.97
N GLN A 164 3.14 0.41 13.88
CA GLN A 164 2.53 0.82 12.62
C GLN A 164 3.52 1.64 11.76
N ASP A 165 4.14 2.67 12.34
CA ASP A 165 5.10 3.53 11.64
C ASP A 165 6.38 2.75 11.23
N ALA A 166 6.77 1.72 11.99
CA ALA A 166 7.87 0.83 11.64
C ALA A 166 7.59 0.01 10.38
N LEU A 167 6.37 -0.55 10.27
CA LEU A 167 5.95 -1.27 9.07
C LEU A 167 5.76 -0.32 7.88
N GLN A 168 5.21 0.88 8.09
CA GLN A 168 5.12 1.88 7.01
C GLN A 168 6.50 2.31 6.49
N MET A 169 7.46 2.49 7.39
CA MET A 169 8.86 2.76 7.02
C MET A 169 9.43 1.60 6.19
N LEU A 170 9.19 0.35 6.61
CA LEU A 170 9.65 -0.84 5.90
C LEU A 170 8.98 -1.01 4.54
N GLU A 171 7.68 -0.77 4.42
CA GLU A 171 6.93 -0.77 3.16
C GLU A 171 7.56 0.18 2.15
N ASN A 172 7.71 1.45 2.54
CA ASN A 172 8.30 2.48 1.71
C ASN A 172 9.75 2.14 1.32
N ALA A 173 10.50 1.51 2.25
CA ALA A 173 11.85 1.03 2.02
C ALA A 173 11.91 -0.05 0.95
N LEU A 174 11.01 -1.03 1.00
CA LEU A 174 10.91 -2.10 0.02
C LEU A 174 10.47 -1.59 -1.35
N GLU A 175 9.40 -0.79 -1.39
CA GLU A 175 8.85 -0.23 -2.63
C GLU A 175 9.89 0.64 -3.36
N GLY A 176 10.47 1.61 -2.65
CA GLY A 176 11.42 2.54 -3.26
C GLY A 176 12.77 1.91 -3.64
N SER A 177 13.16 0.82 -2.97
CA SER A 177 14.38 0.07 -3.30
C SER A 177 14.18 -0.90 -4.46
N GLY A 178 12.95 -1.38 -4.68
CA GLY A 178 12.68 -2.50 -5.59
C GLY A 178 13.38 -3.79 -5.13
N PRO A 179 13.71 -4.73 -6.03
CA PRO A 179 14.31 -6.02 -5.69
C PRO A 179 15.85 -6.07 -5.62
N GLY A 180 16.55 -4.97 -5.91
CA GLY A 180 18.01 -4.96 -6.10
C GLY A 180 18.88 -4.95 -4.84
N GLY A 181 18.27 -5.06 -3.65
CA GLY A 181 18.95 -4.94 -2.36
C GLY A 181 19.63 -6.22 -1.87
N ALA A 182 20.28 -6.12 -0.71
CA ALA A 182 20.91 -7.27 -0.09
C ALA A 182 19.88 -8.33 0.34
N SER A 183 20.15 -9.61 0.05
CA SER A 183 19.27 -10.75 0.40
C SER A 183 18.90 -10.78 1.90
N ALA A 184 19.85 -10.41 2.78
CA ALA A 184 19.62 -10.31 4.22
C ALA A 184 18.52 -9.31 4.59
N ALA A 185 18.45 -8.17 3.88
CA ALA A 185 17.45 -7.15 4.15
C ALA A 185 16.04 -7.65 3.86
N TYR A 186 15.85 -8.31 2.71
CA TYR A 186 14.56 -8.88 2.32
C TYR A 186 14.15 -10.04 3.24
N THR A 187 15.09 -10.94 3.56
CA THR A 187 14.84 -12.05 4.49
C THR A 187 14.37 -11.53 5.85
N GLU A 188 15.03 -10.50 6.38
CA GLU A 188 14.66 -9.89 7.65
C GLU A 188 13.32 -9.14 7.55
N SER A 189 13.08 -8.42 6.46
CA SER A 189 11.82 -7.74 6.20
C SER A 189 10.63 -8.70 6.18
N PHE A 190 10.76 -9.81 5.44
CA PHE A 190 9.75 -10.85 5.38
C PHE A 190 9.51 -11.48 6.77
N ARG A 191 10.58 -11.73 7.53
CA ARG A 191 10.48 -12.22 8.91
C ARG A 191 9.69 -11.25 9.79
N ILE A 192 9.95 -9.94 9.70
CA ILE A 192 9.23 -8.92 10.47
C ILE A 192 7.75 -8.93 10.11
N ILE A 193 7.42 -8.90 8.82
CA ILE A 193 6.04 -8.91 8.32
C ILE A 193 5.31 -10.14 8.85
N MET A 194 5.82 -11.33 8.54
CA MET A 194 5.12 -12.60 8.80
C MET A 194 5.15 -13.08 10.24
N ARG A 195 6.16 -12.70 11.04
CA ARG A 195 6.27 -13.15 12.44
C ARG A 195 5.86 -12.11 13.47
N LEU A 196 5.97 -10.81 13.15
CA LEU A 196 5.69 -9.74 14.10
C LEU A 196 4.44 -8.93 13.71
N GLY A 197 4.24 -8.65 12.42
CA GLY A 197 3.19 -7.75 11.96
C GLY A 197 1.82 -8.40 11.81
N VAL A 198 1.73 -9.52 11.06
CA VAL A 198 0.43 -10.09 10.65
C VAL A 198 -0.43 -10.58 11.83
N SER A 199 0.19 -10.93 12.96
CA SER A 199 -0.49 -11.40 14.18
C SER A 199 -0.50 -10.37 15.31
N ASP A 200 -0.26 -9.08 15.01
CA ASP A 200 -0.25 -8.03 16.04
C ASP A 200 -1.63 -7.84 16.68
N LYS A 201 -1.65 -7.44 17.96
CA LYS A 201 -2.88 -7.15 18.71
C LYS A 201 -3.65 -5.98 18.10
N ALA A 202 -2.94 -4.95 17.65
CA ALA A 202 -3.54 -3.76 17.07
C ALA A 202 -3.87 -3.96 15.59
N PHE A 203 -5.13 -3.71 15.22
CA PHE A 203 -5.58 -3.89 13.84
C PHE A 203 -4.84 -2.97 12.84
N THR A 204 -4.40 -1.78 13.30
CA THR A 204 -3.62 -0.84 12.49
C THR A 204 -2.26 -1.41 12.08
N VAL A 205 -1.64 -2.21 12.94
CA VAL A 205 -0.37 -2.89 12.67
C VAL A 205 -0.59 -4.07 11.72
N ARG A 206 -1.65 -4.87 11.94
CA ARG A 206 -2.02 -5.96 11.01
C ARG A 206 -2.34 -5.44 9.61
N LEU A 207 -3.09 -4.33 9.51
CA LEU A 207 -3.38 -3.63 8.27
C LEU A 207 -2.09 -3.24 7.53
N MET A 208 -1.13 -2.65 8.24
CA MET A 208 0.15 -2.29 7.64
C MET A 208 0.99 -3.51 7.25
N ALA A 209 0.93 -4.60 8.02
CA ALA A 209 1.63 -5.83 7.67
C ALA A 209 1.11 -6.44 6.36
N ALA A 210 -0.21 -6.42 6.15
CA ALA A 210 -0.83 -6.85 4.90
C ALA A 210 -0.34 -6.00 3.70
N ARG A 211 -0.28 -4.68 3.87
CA ARG A 211 0.25 -3.76 2.84
C ARG A 211 1.74 -4.01 2.55
N CYS A 212 2.55 -4.19 3.59
CA CYS A 212 3.94 -4.60 3.42
C CYS A 212 4.06 -5.92 2.66
N LEU A 213 3.21 -6.90 2.95
CA LEU A 213 3.22 -8.21 2.27
C LEU A 213 2.84 -8.08 0.79
N LYS A 214 1.81 -7.27 0.48
CA LYS A 214 1.46 -6.90 -0.89
C LYS A 214 2.66 -6.29 -1.62
N THR A 215 3.25 -5.24 -1.05
CA THR A 215 4.43 -4.57 -1.61
C THR A 215 5.60 -5.52 -1.80
N TYR A 216 5.85 -6.40 -0.83
CA TYR A 216 6.90 -7.43 -0.92
C TYR A 216 6.67 -8.37 -2.11
N ALA A 217 5.41 -8.80 -2.33
CA ALA A 217 5.05 -9.61 -3.49
C ALA A 217 5.18 -8.80 -4.80
N SER A 218 4.72 -7.55 -4.83
CA SER A 218 4.77 -6.67 -6.01
C SER A 218 6.19 -6.34 -6.48
N ILE A 219 7.18 -6.30 -5.58
CA ILE A 219 8.59 -6.13 -5.97
C ILE A 219 9.25 -7.45 -6.43
N GLY A 220 8.47 -8.50 -6.67
CA GLY A 220 8.96 -9.80 -7.15
C GLY A 220 9.31 -10.80 -6.05
N GLY A 221 8.88 -10.57 -4.81
CA GLY A 221 9.10 -11.46 -3.67
C GLY A 221 10.54 -11.95 -3.49
N PRO A 222 11.55 -11.05 -3.31
CA PRO A 222 12.95 -11.46 -3.27
C PRO A 222 13.21 -12.56 -2.23
N ASN A 223 13.85 -13.65 -2.66
CA ASN A 223 14.20 -14.80 -1.81
C ASN A 223 13.02 -15.61 -1.26
N LEU A 224 11.80 -15.42 -1.75
CA LEU A 224 10.70 -16.31 -1.38
C LEU A 224 10.87 -17.66 -2.09
N GLY A 225 10.79 -18.73 -1.31
CA GLY A 225 10.61 -20.08 -1.83
C GLY A 225 9.13 -20.42 -1.95
N THR A 226 8.86 -21.58 -2.55
CA THR A 226 7.49 -22.10 -2.71
C THR A 226 6.79 -22.27 -1.38
N THR A 227 7.49 -22.78 -0.36
CA THR A 227 6.97 -22.94 1.00
C THR A 227 6.59 -21.60 1.65
N GLU A 228 7.44 -20.58 1.52
CA GLU A 228 7.15 -19.25 2.07
C GLU A 228 5.94 -18.61 1.39
N LEU A 229 5.80 -18.77 0.07
CA LEU A 229 4.62 -18.31 -0.68
C LEU A 229 3.35 -19.02 -0.24
N GLU A 230 3.35 -20.36 -0.20
CA GLU A 230 2.21 -21.17 0.25
C GLU A 230 1.80 -20.82 1.69
N ASN A 231 2.76 -20.60 2.59
CA ASN A 231 2.50 -20.17 3.96
C ASN A 231 1.89 -18.76 4.03
N SER A 232 2.37 -17.83 3.19
CA SER A 232 1.87 -16.46 3.13
C SER A 232 0.43 -16.43 2.63
N MET A 233 0.14 -17.13 1.53
CA MET A 233 -1.23 -17.25 1.00
C MET A 233 -2.16 -17.91 2.01
N SER A 234 -1.71 -19.00 2.67
CA SER A 234 -2.50 -19.68 3.71
C SER A 234 -2.82 -18.74 4.89
N HIS A 235 -1.90 -17.84 5.23
CA HIS A 235 -2.13 -16.84 6.26
C HIS A 235 -3.13 -15.78 5.79
N CYS A 236 -2.98 -15.23 4.57
CA CYS A 236 -3.94 -14.26 4.05
C CYS A 236 -5.37 -14.78 4.09
N ILE A 237 -5.60 -16.05 3.72
CA ILE A 237 -6.93 -16.67 3.80
C ILE A 237 -7.46 -16.72 5.23
N LYS A 238 -6.61 -17.07 6.22
CA LYS A 238 -7.01 -17.00 7.64
C LYS A 238 -7.31 -15.56 8.07
N ALA A 239 -6.61 -14.59 7.53
CA ALA A 239 -6.81 -13.18 7.85
C ALA A 239 -8.08 -12.58 7.23
N LEU A 240 -8.72 -13.26 6.26
CA LEU A 240 -10.05 -12.91 5.78
C LEU A 240 -11.15 -13.13 6.84
N GLU A 241 -10.80 -13.75 7.97
CA GLU A 241 -11.66 -13.93 9.13
C GLU A 241 -11.44 -12.84 10.20
N ASP A 242 -10.55 -11.86 9.94
CA ASP A 242 -10.26 -10.80 10.91
C ASP A 242 -11.53 -10.02 11.25
N PRO A 243 -11.76 -9.65 12.53
CA PRO A 243 -12.95 -8.89 12.93
C PRO A 243 -13.05 -7.53 12.24
N VAL A 244 -11.94 -6.95 11.76
CA VAL A 244 -11.89 -5.62 11.16
C VAL A 244 -11.93 -5.70 9.63
N SER A 245 -12.93 -5.06 9.02
CA SER A 245 -13.13 -5.08 7.56
C SER A 245 -11.92 -4.59 6.76
N SER A 246 -11.30 -3.48 7.18
CA SER A 246 -10.14 -2.93 6.47
C SER A 246 -8.92 -3.85 6.50
N VAL A 247 -8.78 -4.65 7.56
CA VAL A 247 -7.72 -5.67 7.65
C VAL A 247 -8.01 -6.80 6.66
N ARG A 248 -9.26 -7.28 6.59
CA ARG A 248 -9.67 -8.27 5.59
C ARG A 248 -9.41 -7.80 4.17
N ASP A 249 -9.81 -6.57 3.84
CA ASP A 249 -9.64 -5.99 2.51
C ASP A 249 -8.14 -5.92 2.12
N ALA A 250 -7.27 -5.50 3.04
CA ALA A 250 -5.84 -5.43 2.77
C ALA A 250 -5.17 -6.81 2.63
N PHE A 251 -5.61 -7.82 3.38
CA PHE A 251 -5.10 -9.19 3.20
C PHE A 251 -5.63 -9.87 1.95
N ALA A 252 -6.83 -9.52 1.48
CA ALA A 252 -7.33 -9.93 0.18
C ALA A 252 -6.46 -9.34 -0.94
N GLU A 253 -6.10 -8.06 -0.84
CA GLU A 253 -5.20 -7.40 -1.79
C GLU A 253 -3.80 -8.04 -1.78
N ALA A 254 -3.26 -8.34 -0.60
CA ALA A 254 -1.98 -9.04 -0.47
C ALA A 254 -2.04 -10.48 -1.03
N LEU A 255 -3.15 -11.20 -0.84
CA LEU A 255 -3.37 -12.51 -1.44
C LEU A 255 -3.37 -12.44 -2.96
N GLY A 256 -4.05 -11.44 -3.54
CA GLY A 256 -4.04 -11.19 -4.98
C GLY A 256 -2.62 -10.96 -5.53
N ALA A 257 -1.83 -10.12 -4.85
CA ALA A 257 -0.44 -9.87 -5.24
C ALA A 257 0.45 -11.12 -5.15
N LEU A 258 0.27 -11.95 -4.11
CA LEU A 258 1.00 -13.22 -3.96
C LEU A 258 0.60 -14.24 -5.03
N LEU A 259 -0.69 -14.35 -5.35
CA LEU A 259 -1.18 -15.23 -6.42
C LEU A 259 -0.64 -14.79 -7.77
N ALA A 260 -0.67 -13.49 -8.09
CA ALA A 260 -0.07 -12.96 -9.31
C ALA A 260 1.42 -13.30 -9.41
N LEU A 261 2.17 -13.20 -8.30
CA LEU A 261 3.58 -13.59 -8.25
C LEU A 261 3.81 -15.10 -8.46
N VAL A 262 2.88 -15.95 -8.03
CA VAL A 262 2.92 -17.41 -8.29
C VAL A 262 2.56 -17.73 -9.74
N MET A 263 1.56 -17.04 -10.29
CA MET A 263 1.11 -17.18 -11.69
C MET A 263 2.13 -16.65 -12.69
N ASN A 264 3.03 -15.75 -12.27
CA ASN A 264 4.14 -15.26 -13.06
C ASN A 264 5.50 -15.59 -12.43
N PRO A 265 6.00 -16.85 -12.55
CA PRO A 265 7.30 -17.24 -12.02
C PRO A 265 8.47 -16.43 -12.59
N ALA A 266 8.33 -15.89 -13.82
CA ALA A 266 9.35 -15.03 -14.43
C ALA A 266 9.48 -13.67 -13.71
N GLY A 267 8.44 -13.25 -12.99
CA GLY A 267 8.47 -12.06 -12.13
C GLY A 267 9.13 -12.27 -10.76
N GLN A 268 9.47 -13.52 -10.38
CA GLN A 268 10.09 -13.80 -9.09
C GLN A 268 11.59 -13.49 -9.10
N VAL A 269 12.04 -12.71 -8.13
CA VAL A 269 13.45 -12.34 -8.00
C VAL A 269 14.17 -13.26 -7.01
N ASN A 270 15.29 -13.84 -7.44
CA ASN A 270 16.14 -14.70 -6.60
C ASN A 270 15.35 -15.83 -5.91
N ALA A 271 14.47 -16.51 -6.66
CA ALA A 271 13.72 -17.65 -6.14
C ALA A 271 14.69 -18.66 -5.53
N ARG A 272 14.45 -19.06 -4.27
CA ARG A 272 15.25 -20.11 -3.61
C ARG A 272 14.83 -21.46 -4.18
N GLY A 273 15.40 -21.83 -5.33
CA GLY A 273 15.21 -23.11 -5.97
C GLY A 273 15.57 -23.06 -7.45
N LYS A 274 16.49 -23.93 -7.90
CA LYS A 274 16.78 -24.16 -9.32
C LYS A 274 15.49 -24.48 -10.08
N ASP A 275 15.42 -23.99 -11.31
CA ASP A 275 14.46 -24.37 -12.36
C ASP A 275 13.88 -25.78 -12.14
N HIS A 276 12.59 -25.86 -11.83
CA HIS A 276 11.85 -27.12 -11.91
C HIS A 276 10.69 -26.93 -12.89
N PRO A 277 10.60 -27.76 -13.95
CA PRO A 277 9.53 -27.74 -14.96
C PRO A 277 8.18 -28.29 -14.43
N GLY A 278 7.88 -28.04 -13.15
CA GLY A 278 6.69 -28.53 -12.44
C GLY A 278 5.75 -27.42 -11.93
N THR A 279 6.01 -26.15 -12.27
CA THR A 279 5.20 -24.99 -11.86
C THR A 279 3.76 -25.04 -12.39
N ALA A 280 3.55 -25.51 -13.62
CA ALA A 280 2.21 -25.62 -14.21
C ALA A 280 1.29 -26.61 -13.45
N LYS A 281 1.79 -27.80 -13.08
CA LYS A 281 1.01 -28.79 -12.30
C LYS A 281 0.71 -28.37 -10.86
N LYS A 282 1.52 -27.48 -10.27
CA LYS A 282 1.24 -26.92 -8.93
C LYS A 282 0.20 -25.81 -8.99
N LEU A 283 0.12 -25.06 -10.09
CA LEU A 283 -0.85 -23.99 -10.31
C LEU A 283 -2.29 -24.50 -10.31
N ASP A 284 -2.52 -25.67 -10.93
CA ASP A 284 -3.83 -26.35 -10.95
C ASP A 284 -4.34 -26.72 -9.55
N ASP A 285 -3.45 -26.99 -8.59
CA ASP A 285 -3.83 -27.26 -7.19
C ASP A 285 -3.90 -25.98 -6.34
N ILE A 286 -3.06 -24.98 -6.63
CA ILE A 286 -2.96 -23.72 -5.89
C ILE A 286 -4.14 -22.81 -6.18
N LEU A 287 -4.53 -22.65 -7.45
CA LEU A 287 -5.62 -21.75 -7.85
C LEU A 287 -6.93 -22.15 -7.16
N PRO A 288 -7.42 -23.40 -7.24
CA PRO A 288 -8.62 -23.79 -6.53
C PRO A 288 -8.45 -23.67 -5.01
N LYS A 289 -7.31 -24.06 -4.45
CA LYS A 289 -7.10 -24.01 -3.01
C LYS A 289 -7.12 -22.59 -2.45
N TYR A 290 -6.56 -21.61 -3.15
CA TYR A 290 -6.38 -20.26 -2.59
C TYR A 290 -7.34 -19.21 -3.15
N LEU A 291 -7.88 -19.40 -4.37
CA LEU A 291 -9.01 -18.63 -4.86
C LEU A 291 -10.33 -19.16 -4.29
N MET A 292 -10.51 -20.47 -4.12
CA MET A 292 -11.80 -21.01 -3.68
C MET A 292 -12.01 -21.14 -2.19
N SER A 293 -10.98 -21.55 -1.44
CA SER A 293 -11.16 -21.80 -0.01
C SER A 293 -11.57 -20.60 0.84
N PRO A 294 -11.33 -19.32 0.44
CA PRO A 294 -11.96 -18.19 1.10
C PRO A 294 -13.49 -18.24 1.07
N PHE A 295 -14.06 -18.75 -0.02
CA PHE A 295 -15.50 -18.83 -0.22
C PHE A 295 -16.13 -20.00 0.54
N THR A 296 -15.38 -20.99 1.03
CA THR A 296 -15.91 -22.12 1.81
C THR A 296 -15.94 -21.93 3.32
N ARG A 297 -15.46 -20.80 3.83
CA ARG A 297 -15.38 -20.55 5.28
C ARG A 297 -16.47 -19.60 5.74
N ASP A 298 -17.24 -20.02 6.75
CA ASP A 298 -18.34 -19.33 7.44
C ASP A 298 -18.01 -17.89 7.94
N SER A 299 -16.73 -17.56 8.03
CA SER A 299 -16.15 -16.33 8.57
C SER A 299 -16.16 -15.13 7.60
N LEU A 300 -15.93 -15.35 6.31
CA LEU A 300 -16.08 -14.30 5.28
C LEU A 300 -17.56 -13.87 5.17
N PHE A 301 -18.42 -14.85 5.39
CA PHE A 301 -19.86 -14.72 5.48
C PHE A 301 -20.33 -14.04 6.77
N SER A 302 -19.61 -14.17 7.88
CA SER A 302 -19.84 -13.42 9.13
C SER A 302 -19.53 -11.91 8.99
N GLY A 303 -18.53 -11.54 8.18
CA GLY A 303 -18.25 -10.13 7.85
C GLY A 303 -19.33 -9.51 6.93
N ILE A 304 -19.92 -10.34 6.08
CA ILE A 304 -21.10 -10.04 5.28
C ILE A 304 -22.36 -9.95 6.17
N HIS A 305 -22.51 -10.82 7.16
CA HIS A 305 -23.59 -10.82 8.17
C HIS A 305 -23.66 -9.49 8.93
N LEU A 306 -22.51 -8.90 9.31
CA LEU A 306 -22.48 -7.62 10.03
C LEU A 306 -22.82 -6.40 9.16
N LYS A 307 -22.62 -6.50 7.83
CA LYS A 307 -22.85 -5.40 6.88
C LYS A 307 -24.19 -5.52 6.15
N TYR A 308 -24.80 -6.72 6.11
CA TYR A 308 -25.97 -7.04 5.30
C TYR A 308 -27.02 -7.98 5.97
N HIS A 309 -26.82 -8.45 7.21
CA HIS A 309 -27.80 -9.23 8.02
C HIS A 309 -28.36 -10.53 7.37
N ILE A 310 -27.51 -11.55 7.12
CA ILE A 310 -27.89 -12.79 6.40
C ILE A 310 -27.61 -14.04 7.28
N PRO A 311 -28.47 -15.09 7.32
CA PRO A 311 -28.31 -16.29 8.16
C PRO A 311 -27.34 -17.37 7.60
N ASP A 312 -26.66 -18.09 8.51
CA ASP A 312 -25.49 -18.95 8.25
C ASP A 312 -25.72 -20.18 7.33
N ASN A 313 -26.94 -20.74 7.28
CA ASN A 313 -27.19 -21.99 6.52
C ASN A 313 -27.17 -21.80 5.00
N GLU A 314 -27.32 -20.58 4.50
CA GLU A 314 -27.39 -20.30 3.06
C GLU A 314 -25.99 -20.06 2.47
N LEU A 315 -25.08 -19.50 3.27
CA LEU A 315 -23.72 -19.11 2.90
C LEU A 315 -22.83 -20.30 2.51
N GLN A 316 -22.97 -21.44 3.21
CA GLN A 316 -22.29 -22.70 2.89
C GLN A 316 -22.72 -23.32 1.56
N GLY A 317 -23.96 -23.10 1.11
CA GLY A 317 -24.44 -23.55 -0.20
C GLY A 317 -23.83 -22.76 -1.36
N TYR A 318 -23.59 -21.46 -1.16
CA TYR A 318 -23.07 -20.56 -2.19
C TYR A 318 -21.56 -20.68 -2.40
N ALA A 319 -20.84 -21.08 -1.36
CA ALA A 319 -19.44 -21.48 -1.44
C ALA A 319 -19.19 -22.57 -2.50
N VAL A 320 -20.05 -23.58 -2.49
CA VAL A 320 -19.99 -24.74 -3.39
C VAL A 320 -20.28 -24.31 -4.83
N GLN A 321 -21.23 -23.39 -5.04
CA GLN A 321 -21.54 -22.85 -6.37
C GLN A 321 -20.43 -21.97 -6.94
N ALA A 322 -19.80 -21.12 -6.11
CA ALA A 322 -18.64 -20.33 -6.54
C ALA A 322 -17.47 -21.25 -6.94
N ILE A 323 -17.22 -22.33 -6.16
CA ILE A 323 -16.23 -23.38 -6.47
C ILE A 323 -16.49 -24.03 -7.83
N ASP A 324 -17.72 -24.44 -8.11
CA ASP A 324 -18.08 -25.08 -9.38
C ASP A 324 -17.83 -24.15 -10.58
N MET A 325 -18.06 -22.84 -10.42
CA MET A 325 -17.78 -21.83 -11.46
C MET A 325 -16.29 -21.70 -11.77
N LEU A 326 -15.44 -21.66 -10.74
CA LEU A 326 -14.00 -21.45 -10.89
C LEU A 326 -13.21 -22.72 -11.21
N GLN A 327 -13.82 -23.90 -11.03
CA GLN A 327 -13.26 -25.19 -11.47
C GLN A 327 -13.48 -25.48 -12.96
N GLY A 328 -14.18 -24.62 -13.71
CA GLY A 328 -14.45 -24.82 -15.14
C GLY A 328 -15.35 -26.04 -15.45
N ASN A 329 -15.93 -26.67 -14.42
CA ASN A 329 -16.87 -27.79 -14.57
C ASN A 329 -18.29 -27.32 -14.90
N ALA A 330 -18.52 -26.01 -14.88
CA ALA A 330 -19.78 -25.38 -15.20
C ALA A 330 -20.08 -25.46 -16.71
N SER A 331 -20.84 -26.49 -17.10
CA SER A 331 -21.78 -26.36 -18.22
C SER A 331 -22.98 -25.46 -17.88
N THR A 332 -22.89 -24.65 -16.82
CA THR A 332 -24.02 -23.98 -16.19
C THR A 332 -24.03 -22.50 -16.52
N ASP A 333 -25.10 -22.13 -17.21
CA ASP A 333 -25.55 -20.80 -17.58
C ASP A 333 -25.23 -19.74 -16.50
N ALA A 334 -24.31 -18.82 -16.78
CA ALA A 334 -23.88 -17.77 -15.85
C ALA A 334 -25.06 -16.89 -15.39
N HIS A 335 -26.10 -16.79 -16.22
CA HIS A 335 -27.37 -16.14 -15.89
C HIS A 335 -28.16 -16.89 -14.81
N ALA A 336 -28.24 -18.23 -14.87
CA ALA A 336 -28.95 -19.03 -13.87
C ALA A 336 -28.23 -19.02 -12.50
N LEU A 337 -26.91 -18.88 -12.50
CA LEU A 337 -26.09 -18.72 -11.29
C LEU A 337 -26.28 -17.34 -10.63
N LEU A 338 -26.37 -16.26 -11.41
CA LEU A 338 -26.65 -14.93 -10.87
C LEU A 338 -28.12 -14.72 -10.49
N GLU A 339 -29.06 -15.38 -11.16
CA GLU A 339 -30.47 -15.40 -10.76
C GLU A 339 -30.71 -16.25 -9.50
N SER A 340 -30.03 -17.40 -9.34
CA SER A 340 -30.09 -18.18 -8.09
C SER A 340 -29.36 -17.48 -6.93
N ALA A 341 -28.29 -16.72 -7.21
CA ALA A 341 -27.66 -15.78 -6.28
C ALA A 341 -28.44 -14.47 -6.08
N GLY A 342 -29.58 -14.30 -6.76
CA GLY A 342 -30.43 -13.11 -6.76
C GLY A 342 -31.04 -12.75 -5.40
N HIS A 343 -30.75 -13.52 -4.35
CA HIS A 343 -31.15 -13.24 -2.98
C HIS A 343 -30.09 -12.48 -2.15
N TYR A 344 -28.79 -12.43 -2.53
CA TYR A 344 -27.74 -11.82 -1.67
C TYR A 344 -26.62 -11.05 -2.41
N PRO A 345 -26.70 -9.70 -2.48
CA PRO A 345 -25.76 -8.81 -3.19
C PRO A 345 -24.28 -8.86 -2.78
N SER A 346 -23.98 -9.31 -1.58
CA SER A 346 -22.66 -9.20 -0.95
C SER A 346 -21.63 -10.17 -1.51
N ALA A 347 -22.05 -11.36 -1.93
CA ALA A 347 -21.16 -12.38 -2.50
C ALA A 347 -20.69 -11.97 -3.90
N ALA A 348 -21.62 -11.50 -4.74
CA ALA A 348 -21.28 -10.99 -6.05
C ALA A 348 -20.29 -9.82 -5.98
N ILE A 349 -20.43 -8.91 -5.01
CA ILE A 349 -19.48 -7.80 -4.79
C ILE A 349 -18.07 -8.33 -4.45
N ALA A 350 -17.93 -9.28 -3.53
CA ALA A 350 -16.60 -9.80 -3.16
C ALA A 350 -15.90 -10.51 -4.34
N THR A 351 -16.66 -11.29 -5.11
CA THR A 351 -16.17 -11.98 -6.31
C THR A 351 -15.74 -10.99 -7.37
N LEU A 352 -16.60 -10.02 -7.71
CA LEU A 352 -16.31 -8.99 -8.70
C LEU A 352 -15.09 -8.14 -8.30
N ARG A 353 -14.99 -7.77 -7.02
CA ARG A 353 -13.83 -7.02 -6.50
C ARG A 353 -12.53 -7.80 -6.62
N THR A 354 -12.55 -9.08 -6.29
CA THR A 354 -11.39 -9.96 -6.39
C THR A 354 -10.96 -10.14 -7.85
N MET A 355 -11.92 -10.35 -8.75
CA MET A 355 -11.68 -10.39 -10.20
C MET A 355 -11.09 -9.07 -10.70
N SER A 356 -11.62 -7.92 -10.26
CA SER A 356 -11.12 -6.59 -10.64
C SER A 356 -9.65 -6.41 -10.26
N TYR A 357 -9.29 -6.80 -9.03
CA TYR A 357 -7.90 -6.71 -8.57
C TYR A 357 -6.98 -7.68 -9.30
N LEU A 358 -7.46 -8.90 -9.57
CA LEU A 358 -6.69 -9.90 -10.32
C LEU A 358 -6.40 -9.41 -11.74
N LEU A 359 -7.40 -8.91 -12.46
CA LEU A 359 -7.25 -8.36 -13.82
C LEU A 359 -6.27 -7.19 -13.84
N THR A 360 -6.43 -6.22 -12.95
CA THR A 360 -5.54 -5.06 -12.84
C THR A 360 -4.09 -5.46 -12.53
N THR A 361 -3.91 -6.51 -11.74
CA THR A 361 -2.58 -6.99 -11.33
C THR A 361 -1.89 -7.80 -12.43
N LEU A 362 -2.65 -8.61 -13.17
CA LEU A 362 -2.12 -9.42 -14.27
C LEU A 362 -1.80 -8.57 -15.50
N GLY A 363 -2.55 -7.48 -15.74
CA GLY A 363 -2.35 -6.63 -16.90
C GLY A 363 -2.78 -7.25 -18.24
N GLU A 364 -3.32 -8.48 -18.20
CA GLU A 364 -3.88 -9.23 -19.32
C GLU A 364 -4.99 -10.16 -18.82
N VAL A 365 -5.86 -10.63 -19.73
CA VAL A 365 -6.89 -11.63 -19.44
C VAL A 365 -6.38 -13.00 -19.84
N PRO A 366 -6.25 -13.97 -18.91
CA PRO A 366 -5.94 -15.35 -19.27
C PRO A 366 -6.97 -15.90 -20.25
N SER A 367 -6.52 -16.36 -21.42
CA SER A 367 -7.40 -16.80 -22.51
C SER A 367 -8.35 -17.93 -22.13
N GLU A 368 -7.94 -18.76 -21.17
CA GLU A 368 -8.71 -19.90 -20.65
C GLU A 368 -9.93 -19.48 -19.82
N PHE A 369 -9.91 -18.27 -19.24
CA PHE A 369 -10.95 -17.76 -18.34
C PHE A 369 -11.72 -16.59 -18.93
N LYS A 370 -11.37 -16.15 -20.14
CA LYS A 370 -11.93 -14.96 -20.78
C LYS A 370 -13.46 -15.02 -20.92
N GLU A 371 -13.98 -16.09 -21.50
CA GLU A 371 -15.42 -16.27 -21.72
C GLU A 371 -16.20 -16.28 -20.40
N ILE A 372 -15.67 -16.98 -19.38
CA ILE A 372 -16.27 -17.05 -18.05
C ILE A 372 -16.29 -15.68 -17.37
N ILE A 373 -15.20 -14.92 -17.46
CA ILE A 373 -15.09 -13.58 -16.87
C ILE A 373 -16.03 -12.62 -17.58
N ASP A 374 -16.06 -12.63 -18.91
CA ASP A 374 -16.91 -11.80 -19.74
C ASP A 374 -18.38 -12.03 -19.41
N ASP A 375 -18.83 -13.29 -19.40
CA ASP A 375 -20.21 -13.67 -19.11
C ASP A 375 -20.62 -13.34 -17.68
N THR A 376 -19.73 -13.58 -16.71
CA THR A 376 -19.99 -13.28 -15.28
C THR A 376 -20.15 -11.78 -15.05
N VAL A 377 -19.29 -10.96 -15.64
CA VAL A 377 -19.32 -9.50 -15.48
C VAL A 377 -20.50 -8.89 -16.22
N VAL A 378 -20.80 -9.35 -17.45
CA VAL A 378 -21.97 -8.91 -18.23
C VAL A 378 -23.27 -9.26 -17.51
N ALA A 379 -23.40 -10.47 -16.98
CA ALA A 379 -24.58 -10.87 -16.24
C ALA A 379 -24.73 -10.11 -14.91
N ALA A 380 -23.61 -9.80 -14.23
CA ALA A 380 -23.64 -9.02 -12.99
C ALA A 380 -24.01 -7.53 -13.20
N LEU A 381 -23.81 -6.98 -14.39
CA LEU A 381 -24.27 -5.62 -14.72
C LEU A 381 -25.80 -5.50 -14.76
N SER A 382 -26.50 -6.57 -15.10
CA SER A 382 -27.97 -6.63 -15.11
C SER A 382 -28.56 -7.06 -13.76
N HIS A 383 -27.73 -7.21 -12.73
CA HIS A 383 -28.16 -7.71 -11.42
C HIS A 383 -29.14 -6.74 -10.73
N SER A 384 -30.08 -7.28 -9.94
CA SER A 384 -31.14 -6.52 -9.26
C SER A 384 -30.58 -5.47 -8.27
N SER A 385 -29.50 -5.81 -7.57
CA SER A 385 -28.81 -4.92 -6.62
C SER A 385 -27.86 -3.91 -7.26
N LEU A 386 -28.04 -2.63 -6.90
CA LEU A 386 -27.21 -1.52 -7.33
C LEU A 386 -25.73 -1.70 -6.94
N HIS A 387 -25.42 -2.25 -5.77
CA HIS A 387 -24.04 -2.41 -5.32
C HIS A 387 -23.28 -3.47 -6.14
N VAL A 388 -23.98 -4.53 -6.57
CA VAL A 388 -23.42 -5.55 -7.48
C VAL A 388 -23.14 -4.94 -8.84
N ARG A 389 -24.07 -4.15 -9.38
CA ARG A 389 -23.87 -3.45 -10.65
C ARG A 389 -22.71 -2.47 -10.61
N ILE A 390 -22.52 -1.76 -9.50
CA ILE A 390 -21.38 -0.86 -9.30
C ILE A 390 -20.07 -1.64 -9.30
N GLU A 391 -19.98 -2.73 -8.54
CA GLU A 391 -18.76 -3.53 -8.49
C GLU A 391 -18.50 -4.21 -9.84
N ALA A 392 -19.54 -4.69 -10.54
CA ALA A 392 -19.44 -5.26 -11.88
C ALA A 392 -18.90 -4.25 -12.89
N ALA A 393 -19.34 -2.98 -12.80
CA ALA A 393 -18.80 -1.91 -13.63
C ALA A 393 -17.32 -1.61 -13.33
N LEU A 394 -16.88 -1.74 -12.07
CA LEU A 394 -15.46 -1.61 -11.70
C LEU A 394 -14.63 -2.77 -12.25
N THR A 395 -15.12 -4.00 -12.13
CA THR A 395 -14.48 -5.19 -12.70
C THR A 395 -14.42 -5.14 -14.22
N MET A 396 -15.50 -4.69 -14.86
CA MET A 396 -15.55 -4.48 -16.31
C MET A 396 -14.54 -3.43 -16.77
N ARG A 397 -14.36 -2.35 -16.00
CA ARG A 397 -13.34 -1.36 -16.29
C ARG A 397 -11.95 -1.97 -16.24
N ALA A 398 -11.63 -2.72 -15.18
CA ALA A 398 -10.34 -3.41 -15.07
C ALA A 398 -10.12 -4.35 -16.27
N LEU A 399 -11.17 -5.08 -16.67
CA LEU A 399 -11.17 -5.97 -17.84
C LEU A 399 -10.89 -5.24 -19.16
N ALA A 400 -11.56 -4.10 -19.39
CA ALA A 400 -11.38 -3.30 -20.61
C ALA A 400 -10.01 -2.60 -20.68
N GLU A 401 -9.37 -2.32 -19.54
CA GLU A 401 -8.01 -1.77 -19.48
C GLU A 401 -6.96 -2.82 -19.87
N VAL A 402 -7.24 -4.12 -19.65
CA VAL A 402 -6.29 -5.22 -19.91
C VAL A 402 -6.59 -6.05 -21.16
N ASP A 403 -7.79 -5.94 -21.72
CA ASP A 403 -8.19 -6.62 -22.95
C ASP A 403 -8.81 -5.66 -23.98
N PRO A 404 -8.05 -5.27 -25.02
CA PRO A 404 -8.52 -4.36 -26.06
C PRO A 404 -9.59 -4.97 -27.00
N TYR A 405 -9.90 -6.27 -26.88
CA TYR A 405 -10.91 -6.95 -27.70
C TYR A 405 -12.20 -7.28 -26.93
N PHE A 406 -12.32 -6.86 -25.68
CA PHE A 406 -13.51 -7.07 -24.87
C PHE A 406 -14.73 -6.39 -25.53
N CYS A 407 -15.79 -7.15 -25.83
CA CYS A 407 -16.93 -6.68 -26.62
C CYS A 407 -17.92 -5.79 -25.84
N GLY A 408 -17.73 -5.57 -24.53
CA GLY A 408 -18.59 -4.73 -23.69
C GLY A 408 -18.52 -3.22 -23.97
N TRP A 409 -17.64 -2.78 -24.89
CA TRP A 409 -17.53 -1.37 -25.30
C TRP A 409 -18.85 -0.79 -25.85
N SER A 410 -19.72 -1.63 -26.40
CA SER A 410 -21.03 -1.20 -26.93
C SER A 410 -21.98 -0.65 -25.86
N TYR A 411 -21.71 -0.91 -24.58
CA TYR A 411 -22.60 -0.57 -23.46
C TYR A 411 -22.16 0.67 -22.66
N PHE A 412 -21.04 1.33 -22.99
CA PHE A 412 -20.50 2.45 -22.21
C PHE A 412 -19.93 3.63 -23.02
N LEU A 413 -20.31 4.85 -22.61
CA LEU A 413 -19.65 6.12 -22.95
C LEU A 413 -19.15 6.76 -21.66
N TRP A 414 -17.84 7.00 -21.53
CA TRP A 414 -17.23 7.57 -20.34
C TRP A 414 -17.06 9.10 -20.48
N CYS A 415 -17.67 9.87 -19.58
CA CYS A 415 -17.42 11.30 -19.40
C CYS A 415 -17.57 11.71 -17.93
N ASN A 416 -16.49 12.20 -17.30
CA ASN A 416 -16.50 12.93 -16.02
C ASN A 416 -17.31 12.30 -14.86
N ASN A 417 -16.84 11.18 -14.27
CA ASN A 417 -17.39 10.58 -13.04
C ASN A 417 -18.88 10.17 -13.12
N ILE A 418 -19.37 9.86 -14.32
CA ILE A 418 -20.71 9.36 -14.56
C ILE A 418 -20.61 7.97 -15.21
N ILE A 419 -21.26 6.99 -14.59
CA ILE A 419 -21.42 5.62 -15.09
C ILE A 419 -22.81 5.53 -15.70
N CYS A 420 -22.97 5.27 -16.99
CA CYS A 420 -24.29 5.09 -17.62
C CYS A 420 -24.50 3.63 -18.02
N PHE A 421 -25.61 3.03 -17.57
CA PHE A 421 -26.02 1.65 -17.88
C PHE A 421 -27.53 1.66 -18.21
N GLU A 422 -27.94 1.05 -19.33
CA GLU A 422 -29.32 1.02 -19.84
C GLU A 422 -30.05 2.38 -19.80
N GLY A 423 -29.39 3.45 -20.25
CA GLY A 423 -29.99 4.79 -20.29
C GLY A 423 -30.15 5.48 -18.93
N LYS A 424 -29.64 4.90 -17.84
CA LYS A 424 -29.56 5.53 -16.51
C LYS A 424 -28.12 5.91 -16.20
N CYS A 425 -27.91 7.16 -15.80
CA CYS A 425 -26.60 7.69 -15.46
C CYS A 425 -26.44 7.87 -13.94
N TYR A 426 -25.39 7.29 -13.38
CA TYR A 426 -25.05 7.29 -11.96
C TYR A 426 -23.82 8.18 -11.76
N LYS A 427 -23.98 9.25 -10.97
CA LYS A 427 -22.89 10.16 -10.62
C LYS A 427 -22.18 9.65 -9.37
N TRP A 428 -20.88 9.38 -9.46
CA TRP A 428 -20.07 9.01 -8.31
C TRP A 428 -19.89 10.23 -7.39
N LYS A 429 -20.48 10.19 -6.19
CA LYS A 429 -20.18 11.13 -5.09
C LYS A 429 -19.23 10.41 -4.13
N GLY A 430 -17.93 10.59 -4.35
CA GLY A 430 -16.87 10.06 -3.48
C GLY A 430 -16.54 10.97 -2.30
N GLU A 431 -17.52 11.41 -1.51
CA GLU A 431 -17.28 12.02 -0.20
C GLU A 431 -18.26 11.43 0.83
N PRO A 432 -17.83 11.17 2.07
CA PRO A 432 -18.74 10.79 3.14
C PRO A 432 -19.57 12.01 3.52
N ASP A 433 -20.90 11.91 3.44
CA ASP A 433 -21.77 12.85 4.15
C ASP A 433 -21.55 12.64 5.65
N LYS A 434 -21.40 13.77 6.36
CA LYS A 434 -20.97 13.92 7.77
C LYS A 434 -21.71 13.07 8.79
#